data_AF-F3GE40-F1
#
_entry.id   AF-F3GE40-F1
#
_cell.length_a   1.000
_cell.length_b   1.000
_cell.length_c   1.000
_cell.angle_alpha   90.00
_cell.angle_beta   90.00
_cell.angle_gamma   90.00
#
_symmetry.space_group_name_H-M   'P 1'
#
loop_
_entity.id
_entity.type
_entity.pdbx_description
1 polymer ?
#
loop_
_entity_poly.entity_id
_entity_poly.type
_entity_poly.pdbx_seq_one_letter_code
_entity_poly.pdbx_strand_id
1 'polypeptide(L)'
;MIALGLLATATLVFLKRKSALTLYAVMMWAILIWIIYEAGLEKWQWIPRGDLFALIGLWLAMPWVVRPLYQARSSTDKRRFHPLLGGTLGAMLLIVIALMFHDPYPQQGRIDNVATTRSAESAGPDWAAYGGSNMGQRFSSLDQITPDNVGKLSVAWEYHTGD
;
A
#
# COMPACT_ATOMS: atom_id res chain seq x y z
N MET A 1 19.10 0.92 -3.92
CA MET A 1 19.57 -0.38 -3.36
C MET A 1 18.63 -1.53 -3.69
N ILE A 2 17.32 -1.39 -3.51
CA ILE A 2 16.33 -2.47 -3.76
C ILE A 2 16.36 -2.99 -5.21
N ALA A 3 16.46 -2.10 -6.21
CA ALA A 3 16.56 -2.49 -7.61
C ALA A 3 17.78 -3.38 -7.93
N LEU A 4 18.93 -3.12 -7.29
CA LEU A 4 20.13 -3.95 -7.45
C LEU A 4 19.95 -5.33 -6.83
N GLY A 5 19.27 -5.42 -5.68
CA GLY A 5 18.91 -6.69 -5.04
C GLY A 5 17.96 -7.55 -5.89
N LEU A 6 16.99 -6.91 -6.54
CA LEU A 6 16.09 -7.58 -7.49
C LEU A 6 16.84 -8.09 -8.73
N LEU A 7 17.73 -7.27 -9.32
CA LEU A 7 18.55 -7.68 -10.46
C LEU A 7 19.50 -8.83 -10.12
N ALA A 8 20.11 -8.81 -8.94
CA ALA A 8 20.95 -9.90 -8.46
C ALA A 8 20.13 -11.20 -8.28
N THR A 9 18.95 -11.10 -7.68
CA THR A 9 18.03 -12.24 -7.55
C THR A 9 17.63 -12.80 -8.92
N ALA A 10 17.24 -11.95 -9.86
CA ALA A 10 16.85 -12.35 -11.21
C ALA A 10 17.99 -13.08 -11.92
N THR A 11 19.20 -12.53 -11.87
CA THR A 11 20.41 -13.14 -12.44
C THR A 11 20.67 -14.52 -11.83
N LEU A 12 20.55 -14.67 -10.51
CA LEU A 12 20.74 -15.96 -9.84
C LEU A 12 19.68 -17.00 -10.21
N VAL A 13 18.43 -16.59 -10.45
CA VAL A 13 17.36 -17.46 -10.97
C VAL A 13 17.70 -17.93 -12.39
N PHE A 14 18.16 -17.03 -13.27
CA PHE A 14 18.63 -17.39 -14.62
C PHE A 14 19.80 -18.38 -14.59
N LEU A 15 20.72 -18.21 -13.64
CA LEU A 15 21.84 -19.13 -13.39
C LEU A 15 21.44 -20.42 -12.65
N LYS A 16 20.13 -20.64 -12.44
CA LYS A 16 19.54 -21.78 -11.73
C LYS A 16 20.15 -22.03 -10.33
N ARG A 17 20.51 -20.97 -9.61
CA ARG A 17 21.12 -21.06 -8.28
C ARG A 17 20.09 -20.95 -7.17
N LYS A 18 20.06 -21.94 -6.27
CA LYS A 18 19.21 -21.91 -5.04
C LYS A 18 19.46 -20.70 -4.14
N SER A 19 20.64 -20.08 -4.20
CA SER A 19 20.97 -18.86 -3.44
C SER A 19 20.08 -17.67 -3.78
N ALA A 20 19.42 -17.67 -4.95
CA ALA A 20 18.44 -16.65 -5.30
C ALA A 20 17.31 -16.54 -4.25
N LEU A 21 16.82 -17.69 -3.78
CA LEU A 21 15.71 -17.77 -2.83
C LEU A 21 16.11 -17.28 -1.44
N THR A 22 17.33 -17.58 -1.01
CA THR A 22 17.89 -17.06 0.25
C THR A 22 18.13 -15.55 0.16
N LEU A 23 18.70 -15.06 -0.95
CA LEU A 23 18.95 -13.63 -1.15
C LEU A 23 17.65 -12.84 -1.11
N TYR A 24 16.62 -13.34 -1.80
CA TYR A 24 15.30 -12.72 -1.79
C TYR A 24 14.70 -12.69 -0.38
N ALA A 25 14.79 -13.78 0.38
CA ALA A 25 14.32 -13.82 1.76
C ALA A 25 15.00 -12.76 2.64
N VAL A 26 16.32 -12.59 2.54
CA VAL A 26 17.06 -11.54 3.28
C VAL A 26 16.62 -10.15 2.84
N MET A 27 16.41 -9.95 1.54
CA MET A 27 15.92 -8.68 1.01
C MET A 27 14.53 -8.33 1.54
N MET A 28 13.63 -9.30 1.65
CA MET A 28 12.30 -9.10 2.26
C MET A 28 12.42 -8.63 3.72
N TRP A 29 13.32 -9.20 4.51
CA TRP A 29 13.57 -8.74 5.88
C TRP A 29 14.15 -7.32 5.93
N ALA A 30 15.06 -6.97 5.02
CA ALA A 30 15.59 -5.61 4.92
C ALA A 30 14.48 -4.59 4.59
N ILE A 31 13.55 -4.95 3.70
CA ILE A 31 12.38 -4.13 3.38
C ILE A 31 11.47 -3.97 4.59
N LEU A 32 11.21 -5.06 5.33
CA LEU A 32 10.38 -5.01 6.53
C LEU A 32 10.97 -4.07 7.59
N ILE A 33 12.28 -4.17 7.86
CA ILE A 33 12.99 -3.29 8.80
C ILE A 33 12.88 -1.82 8.36
N TRP A 34 13.05 -1.56 7.06
CA TRP A 34 12.94 -0.21 6.51
C TRP A 34 11.53 0.36 6.62
N ILE A 35 10.50 -0.44 6.32
CA ILE A 35 9.09 -0.02 6.45
C ILE A 35 8.78 0.32 7.92
N ILE A 36 9.20 -0.52 8.87
CA ILE A 36 9.01 -0.26 10.31
C ILE A 36 9.72 1.03 10.73
N TYR A 37 10.94 1.27 10.23
CA TYR A 37 11.71 2.47 10.54
C TYR A 37 11.02 3.75 10.01
N GLU A 38 10.44 3.71 8.81
CA GLU A 38 9.90 4.90 8.15
C GLU A 38 8.43 5.18 8.48
N ALA A 39 7.60 4.14 8.56
CA ALA A 39 6.15 4.25 8.71
C ALA A 39 5.63 3.75 10.07
N GLY A 40 6.49 3.13 10.89
CA GLY A 40 6.06 2.48 12.13
C GLY A 40 5.16 1.28 11.87
N LEU A 41 4.16 1.06 12.74
CA LEU A 41 3.18 -0.05 12.63
C LEU A 41 1.86 0.40 11.97
N GLU A 42 1.92 1.44 11.14
CA GLU A 42 0.75 1.96 10.43
C GLU A 42 0.42 1.04 9.24
N LYS A 43 -0.71 0.32 9.34
CA LYS A 43 -1.08 -0.74 8.39
C LYS A 43 -1.27 -0.25 6.95
N TRP A 44 -1.80 0.96 6.75
CA TRP A 44 -2.08 1.49 5.41
C TRP A 44 -0.81 1.86 4.65
N GLN A 45 0.23 2.26 5.36
CA GLN A 45 1.52 2.63 4.82
C GLN A 45 2.38 1.44 4.42
N TRP A 46 2.08 0.24 4.92
CA TRP A 46 2.81 -0.98 4.60
C TRP A 46 2.44 -1.52 3.22
N ILE A 47 1.16 -1.45 2.85
CA ILE A 47 0.60 -1.94 1.57
C ILE A 47 1.42 -1.45 0.36
N PRO A 48 1.58 -0.13 0.11
CA PRO A 48 2.28 0.35 -1.10
C PRO A 48 3.77 0.00 -1.13
N ARG A 49 4.38 -0.28 0.02
CA ARG A 49 5.82 -0.55 0.15
C ARG A 49 6.15 -2.04 0.11
N GLY A 50 5.27 -2.89 0.65
CA GLY A 50 5.51 -4.31 0.87
C GLY A 50 4.86 -5.25 -0.14
N ASP A 51 3.68 -4.92 -0.66
CA ASP A 51 2.82 -5.88 -1.39
C ASP A 51 3.49 -6.42 -2.65
N LEU A 52 4.15 -5.57 -3.43
CA LEU A 52 4.85 -5.99 -4.64
C LEU A 52 5.91 -7.07 -4.32
N PHE A 53 6.67 -6.88 -3.25
CA PHE A 53 7.72 -7.81 -2.84
C PHE A 53 7.15 -9.07 -2.21
N ALA A 54 6.02 -8.98 -1.50
CA ALA A 54 5.30 -10.13 -1.00
C ALA A 54 4.80 -11.02 -2.14
N LEU A 55 4.21 -10.43 -3.19
CA LEU A 55 3.70 -11.15 -4.36
C LEU A 55 4.82 -11.83 -5.15
N ILE A 56 5.94 -11.14 -5.39
CA ILE A 56 7.11 -11.74 -6.04
C ILE A 56 7.70 -12.87 -5.16
N GLY A 57 7.75 -12.68 -3.85
CA GLY A 57 8.22 -13.70 -2.91
C GLY A 57 7.35 -14.95 -2.92
N LEU A 58 6.04 -14.76 -2.92
CA LEU A 58 5.05 -15.84 -3.03
C LEU A 58 5.25 -16.60 -4.34
N TRP A 59 5.39 -15.90 -5.46
CA TRP A 59 5.64 -16.52 -6.76
C TRP A 59 6.96 -17.31 -6.78
N LEU A 60 8.04 -16.78 -6.19
CA LEU A 60 9.33 -17.47 -6.06
C LEU A 60 9.26 -18.70 -5.14
N ALA A 61 8.36 -18.71 -4.17
CA ALA A 61 8.13 -19.85 -3.26
C ALA A 61 7.29 -20.97 -3.90
N MET A 62 6.67 -20.73 -5.07
CA MET A 62 5.85 -21.73 -5.73
C MET A 62 6.66 -22.93 -6.21
N PRO A 63 6.06 -24.14 -6.20
CA PRO A 63 6.79 -25.38 -6.47
C PRO A 63 7.38 -25.44 -7.89
N TRP A 64 6.82 -24.72 -8.86
CA TRP A 64 7.38 -24.67 -10.23
C TRP A 64 8.65 -23.80 -10.33
N VAL A 65 8.88 -22.85 -9.41
CA VAL A 65 10.12 -22.07 -9.34
C VAL A 65 11.16 -22.81 -8.49
N VAL A 66 10.75 -23.35 -7.35
CA VAL A 66 11.68 -24.00 -6.41
C VAL A 66 12.26 -25.31 -6.96
N ARG A 67 11.42 -26.17 -7.55
CA ARG A 67 11.86 -27.50 -8.05
C ARG A 67 13.03 -27.42 -9.05
N PRO A 68 12.98 -26.61 -10.14
CA PRO A 68 14.07 -26.58 -11.11
C PRO A 68 15.38 -26.01 -10.52
N LEU A 69 15.29 -25.12 -9.52
CA LEU A 69 16.47 -24.55 -8.84
C LEU A 69 17.22 -25.57 -7.97
N TYR A 70 16.49 -26.51 -7.35
CA TYR A 70 17.10 -27.60 -6.57
C TYR A 70 17.61 -28.73 -7.47
N GLN A 71 16.84 -29.09 -8.51
CA GLN A 71 17.20 -30.13 -9.47
C GLN A 71 18.42 -29.78 -10.32
N ALA A 72 18.67 -28.49 -10.59
CA ALA A 72 19.83 -28.03 -11.35
C ALA A 72 21.19 -28.35 -10.67
N ARG A 73 21.21 -28.56 -9.35
CA ARG A 73 22.43 -28.91 -8.58
C ARG A 73 22.50 -30.40 -8.24
N SER A 74 21.36 -31.03 -7.97
CA SER A 74 21.26 -32.45 -7.61
C SER A 74 19.95 -33.03 -8.15
N SER A 75 20.04 -33.99 -9.07
CA SER A 75 18.88 -34.65 -9.69
C SER A 75 18.01 -35.42 -8.69
N THR A 76 18.57 -35.76 -7.53
CA THR A 76 17.90 -36.49 -6.45
C THR A 76 17.09 -35.56 -5.52
N ASP A 77 17.39 -34.25 -5.48
CA ASP A 77 16.72 -33.31 -4.58
C ASP A 77 15.43 -32.76 -5.22
N LYS A 78 14.29 -33.38 -4.85
CA LYS A 78 12.95 -33.05 -5.38
C LYS A 78 12.16 -32.09 -4.47
N ARG A 79 12.84 -31.29 -3.63
CA ARG A 79 12.18 -30.32 -2.75
C ARG A 79 11.27 -29.38 -3.53
N ARG A 80 10.04 -29.25 -3.01
CA ARG A 80 8.99 -28.38 -3.58
C ARG A 80 8.92 -27.02 -2.89
N PHE A 81 9.69 -26.85 -1.81
CA PHE A 81 9.62 -25.70 -0.91
C PHE A 81 11.02 -25.36 -0.40
N HIS A 82 11.33 -24.06 -0.31
CA HIS A 82 12.57 -23.56 0.27
C HIS A 82 12.30 -23.09 1.71
N PRO A 83 12.96 -23.68 2.73
CA PRO A 83 12.62 -23.44 4.14
C PRO A 83 12.76 -21.97 4.56
N LEU A 84 13.83 -21.28 4.15
CA LEU A 84 14.03 -19.86 4.49
C LEU A 84 12.99 -18.92 3.85
N LEU A 85 12.80 -19.00 2.53
CA LEU A 85 11.86 -18.14 1.82
C LEU A 85 10.42 -18.37 2.32
N GLY A 86 10.01 -19.62 2.43
CA GLY A 86 8.66 -19.91 2.86
C GLY A 86 8.44 -19.71 4.36
N GLY A 87 9.45 -19.89 5.21
CA GLY A 87 9.41 -19.46 6.60
C GLY A 87 9.27 -17.93 6.74
N THR A 88 9.97 -17.18 5.88
CA THR A 88 9.85 -15.72 5.81
C THR A 88 8.45 -15.29 5.39
N LEU A 89 7.88 -15.90 4.34
CA LEU A 89 6.50 -15.64 3.92
C LEU A 89 5.50 -15.97 5.02
N GLY A 90 5.67 -17.09 5.71
CA GLY A 90 4.83 -17.47 6.84
C GLY A 90 4.90 -16.46 7.99
N ALA A 91 6.10 -16.04 8.37
CA ALA A 91 6.30 -15.01 9.38
C ALA A 91 5.66 -13.66 8.98
N MET A 92 5.85 -13.24 7.73
CA MET A 92 5.26 -11.99 7.22
C MET A 92 3.73 -12.06 7.19
N LEU A 93 3.16 -13.17 6.78
CA LEU A 93 1.71 -13.38 6.81
C LEU A 93 1.17 -13.27 8.24
N LEU A 94 1.84 -13.88 9.22
CA LEU A 94 1.47 -13.79 10.62
C LEU A 94 1.55 -12.35 11.15
N ILE A 95 2.59 -11.60 10.78
CA ILE A 95 2.72 -10.17 11.14
C ILE A 95 1.57 -9.36 10.56
N VAL A 96 1.23 -9.55 9.28
CA VAL A 96 0.11 -8.84 8.63
C VAL A 96 -1.21 -9.17 9.33
N ILE A 97 -1.48 -10.45 9.61
CA ILE A 97 -2.68 -10.87 10.34
C ILE A 97 -2.72 -10.21 11.72
N ALA A 98 -1.61 -10.18 12.45
CA ALA A 98 -1.55 -9.52 13.75
C ALA A 98 -1.84 -8.01 13.65
N LEU A 99 -1.32 -7.32 12.63
CA LEU A 99 -1.58 -5.91 12.37
C LEU A 99 -3.05 -5.63 11.99
N MET A 100 -3.78 -6.61 11.43
CA MET A 100 -5.22 -6.43 11.17
C MET A 100 -6.02 -6.22 12.46
N PHE A 101 -5.55 -6.76 13.58
CA PHE A 101 -6.17 -6.58 14.90
C PHE A 101 -5.62 -5.37 15.66
N HIS A 102 -4.62 -4.68 15.10
CA HIS A 102 -4.06 -3.46 15.67
C HIS A 102 -4.63 -2.25 14.94
N ASP A 103 -5.55 -1.52 15.60
CA ASP A 103 -5.99 -0.23 15.11
C ASP A 103 -5.36 0.90 15.94
N PRO A 104 -4.38 1.64 15.39
CA PRO A 104 -3.80 2.78 16.07
C PRO A 104 -4.72 4.02 16.09
N TYR A 105 -5.83 4.04 15.33
CA TYR A 105 -6.70 5.22 15.16
C TYR A 105 -8.11 5.18 15.76
N PRO A 106 -8.41 4.53 16.91
CA PRO A 106 -9.65 4.79 17.63
C PRO A 106 -9.46 6.00 18.56
N GLN A 107 -9.00 7.14 18.04
CA GLN A 107 -8.96 8.38 18.81
C GLN A 107 -10.09 9.29 18.33
N GLN A 108 -10.99 9.65 19.24
CA GLN A 108 -11.98 10.70 19.00
C GLN A 108 -11.22 11.94 18.54
N GLY A 109 -11.40 12.29 17.25
CA GLY A 109 -10.79 13.47 16.67
C GLY A 109 -11.23 14.69 17.46
N ARG A 110 -10.30 15.27 18.22
CA ARG A 110 -10.54 16.51 18.95
C ARG A 110 -10.10 17.68 18.07
N ILE A 111 -11.05 18.48 17.63
CA ILE A 111 -10.75 19.68 16.85
C ILE A 111 -10.36 20.79 17.82
N ASP A 112 -9.13 20.72 18.34
CA ASP A 112 -8.56 21.69 19.27
C ASP A 112 -7.72 22.77 18.55
N ASN A 113 -7.63 22.67 17.23
CA ASN A 113 -6.87 23.61 16.42
C ASN A 113 -7.67 24.90 16.27
N VAL A 114 -7.10 26.02 16.70
CA VAL A 114 -7.61 27.34 16.32
C VAL A 114 -7.59 27.39 14.79
N ALA A 115 -8.76 27.57 14.18
CA ALA A 115 -8.88 27.72 12.74
C ALA A 115 -8.00 28.90 12.32
N THR A 116 -6.82 28.60 11.78
CA THR A 116 -6.04 29.61 11.09
C THR A 116 -6.83 29.92 9.84
N THR A 117 -7.45 31.10 9.78
CA THR A 117 -8.00 31.65 8.56
C THR A 117 -6.84 31.83 7.59
N ARG A 118 -6.50 30.77 6.86
CA ARG A 118 -5.77 30.92 5.62
C ARG A 118 -6.74 31.65 4.71
N SER A 119 -6.34 32.80 4.18
CA SER A 119 -6.99 33.42 3.03
C SER A 119 -6.79 32.51 1.81
N ALA A 120 -7.34 31.31 1.87
CA ALA A 120 -7.47 30.46 0.71
C ALA A 120 -8.56 31.11 -0.14
N GLU A 121 -8.23 31.37 -1.41
CA GLU A 121 -9.26 31.54 -2.43
C GLU A 121 -10.16 30.31 -2.37
N SER A 122 -11.28 30.46 -1.68
CA SER A 122 -12.37 29.49 -1.66
C SER A 122 -13.24 29.74 -2.87
N ALA A 123 -13.91 28.71 -3.37
CA ALA A 123 -14.88 28.91 -4.42
C ALA A 123 -15.96 29.87 -3.90
N GLY A 124 -16.18 30.96 -4.62
CA GLY A 124 -17.20 31.96 -4.30
C GLY A 124 -18.51 31.59 -5.00
N PRO A 125 -19.11 32.52 -5.75
CA PRO A 125 -20.29 32.21 -6.56
C PRO A 125 -19.98 31.26 -7.74
N ASP A 126 -18.74 31.23 -8.22
CA ASP A 126 -18.31 30.42 -9.35
C ASP A 126 -17.44 29.23 -8.94
N TRP A 127 -17.59 28.13 -9.68
CA TRP A 127 -16.78 26.91 -9.53
C TRP A 127 -15.87 26.70 -10.74
N ALA A 128 -14.81 27.51 -10.82
CA ALA A 128 -13.97 27.61 -12.03
C ALA A 128 -12.98 26.44 -12.20
N ALA A 129 -12.60 25.75 -11.12
CA ALA A 129 -11.68 24.62 -11.15
C ALA A 129 -12.33 23.36 -10.56
N TYR A 130 -11.87 22.16 -10.94
CA TYR A 130 -12.46 20.90 -10.47
C TYR A 130 -12.56 20.81 -8.93
N GLY A 131 -11.55 21.33 -8.22
CA GLY A 131 -11.55 21.41 -6.75
C GLY A 131 -12.08 22.71 -6.15
N GLY A 132 -12.87 23.48 -6.90
CA GLY A 132 -13.42 24.79 -6.53
C GLY A 132 -12.46 25.95 -6.80
N SER A 133 -11.20 25.80 -6.41
CA SER A 133 -10.09 26.71 -6.74
C SER A 133 -8.80 25.94 -7.02
N ASN A 134 -7.72 26.65 -7.38
CA ASN A 134 -6.39 26.05 -7.57
C ASN A 134 -5.82 25.40 -6.30
N MET A 135 -6.40 25.69 -5.13
CA MET A 135 -6.03 25.05 -3.87
C MET A 135 -6.69 23.67 -3.69
N GLY A 136 -7.66 23.29 -4.54
CA GLY A 136 -8.25 21.95 -4.54
C GLY A 136 -9.05 21.58 -3.29
N GLN A 137 -9.46 22.56 -2.49
CA GLN A 137 -10.05 22.34 -1.17
C GLN A 137 -11.47 21.79 -1.22
N ARG A 138 -12.15 21.90 -2.37
CA ARG A 138 -13.56 21.53 -2.54
C ARG A 138 -14.46 22.22 -1.50
N PHE A 139 -14.11 23.45 -1.14
CA PHE A 139 -14.80 24.28 -0.17
C PHE A 139 -15.41 25.50 -0.85
N SER A 140 -16.69 25.74 -0.58
CA SER A 140 -17.45 26.90 -1.03
C SER A 140 -17.61 27.89 0.13
N SER A 141 -17.44 29.18 -0.16
CA SER A 141 -17.72 30.26 0.79
C SER A 141 -19.21 30.64 0.88
N LEU A 142 -20.06 30.11 0.00
CA LEU A 142 -21.51 30.32 0.05
C LEU A 142 -22.12 29.64 1.28
N ASP A 143 -22.92 30.39 2.03
CA ASP A 143 -23.51 29.98 3.31
C ASP A 143 -25.05 30.00 3.32
N GLN A 144 -25.67 30.15 2.15
CA GLN A 144 -27.14 30.16 2.01
C GLN A 144 -27.80 28.85 2.49
N ILE A 145 -27.12 27.72 2.30
CA ILE A 145 -27.57 26.40 2.75
C ILE A 145 -26.82 26.05 4.03
N THR A 146 -27.57 25.82 5.11
CA THR A 146 -27.05 25.56 6.46
C THR A 146 -27.63 24.26 7.02
N PRO A 147 -27.04 23.68 8.08
CA PRO A 147 -27.61 22.49 8.75
C PRO A 147 -29.07 22.65 9.19
N ASP A 148 -29.50 23.88 9.49
CA ASP A 148 -30.87 24.19 9.93
C ASP A 148 -31.90 24.20 8.78
N ASN A 149 -31.46 24.46 7.54
CA ASN A 149 -32.35 24.63 6.39
C ASN A 149 -32.17 23.56 5.30
N VAL A 150 -31.12 22.74 5.36
CA VAL A 150 -30.83 21.69 4.36
C VAL A 150 -31.99 20.73 4.15
N GLY A 151 -32.81 20.49 5.18
CA GLY A 151 -34.02 19.66 5.09
C GLY A 151 -35.17 20.24 4.25
N LYS A 152 -35.04 21.48 3.77
CA LYS A 152 -36.04 22.17 2.94
C LYS A 152 -35.67 22.22 1.45
N LEU A 153 -34.56 21.60 1.06
CA LEU A 153 -34.11 21.60 -0.33
C LEU A 153 -35.10 20.82 -1.22
N SER A 154 -35.36 21.37 -2.40
CA SER A 154 -36.15 20.74 -3.45
C SER A 154 -35.40 20.82 -4.78
N VAL A 155 -35.69 19.90 -5.69
CA VAL A 155 -35.08 19.87 -7.02
C VAL A 155 -35.52 21.11 -7.79
N ALA A 156 -34.55 21.94 -8.19
CA ALA A 156 -34.84 23.15 -8.97
C ALA A 156 -35.02 22.85 -10.46
N TRP A 157 -34.22 21.91 -11.00
CA TRP A 157 -34.26 21.46 -12.39
C TRP A 157 -33.49 20.13 -12.51
N GLU A 158 -33.70 19.43 -13.62
CA GLU A 158 -33.02 18.18 -13.95
C GLU A 158 -32.62 18.18 -15.44
N TYR A 159 -31.50 17.54 -15.78
CA TYR A 159 -31.00 17.42 -17.16
C TYR A 159 -30.58 15.98 -17.44
N HIS A 160 -31.06 15.42 -18.55
CA HIS A 160 -30.72 14.06 -18.98
C HIS A 160 -29.58 14.11 -20.00
N THR A 161 -28.45 13.51 -19.65
CA THR A 161 -27.22 13.51 -20.46
C THR A 161 -27.24 12.51 -21.62
N GLY A 162 -28.09 11.48 -21.56
CA GLY A 162 -28.31 10.52 -22.64
C GLY A 162 -27.28 9.38 -22.74
N ASP A 163 -26.48 9.20 -21.69
CA ASP A 163 -25.60 8.05 -21.47
C ASP A 163 -26.29 6.88 -20.74
#